data_AF-W7WVR0-F1
#
_entry.id   AF-W7WVR0-F1
#
_cell.length_a   1.000
_cell.length_b   1.000
_cell.length_c   1.000
_cell.angle_alpha   90.00
_cell.angle_beta   90.00
_cell.angle_gamma   90.00
#
_symmetry.space_group_name_H-M   'P 1'
#
loop_
_entity.id
_entity.type
_entity.pdbx_description
1 polymer ?
#
loop_
_entity_poly.entity_id
_entity_poly.type
_entity_poly.pdbx_seq_one_letter_code
_entity_poly.pdbx_strand_id
1 'polypeptide(L)'
;MTSPLPKISVVIPCFNYARYVGQAIESALAQAHPESEVVVVNDGSTDGSLAVIERYAPQVVVIDQVNQAPSPPTTAASRNRAATW
;
A
#
# COMPACT_ATOMS: atom_id res chain seq x y z
N MET A 1 17.80 -26.19 -16.25
CA MET A 1 16.37 -25.83 -16.36
C MET A 1 16.11 -24.76 -15.32
N THR A 2 15.85 -23.52 -15.72
CA THR A 2 15.56 -22.42 -14.79
C THR A 2 14.06 -22.46 -14.50
N SER A 3 13.66 -22.67 -13.24
CA SER A 3 12.25 -22.51 -12.86
C SER A 3 11.81 -21.06 -13.09
N PRO A 4 10.55 -20.82 -13.49
CA PRO A 4 10.01 -19.47 -13.55
C PRO A 4 10.12 -18.82 -12.17
N LEU A 5 10.48 -17.54 -12.16
CA LEU A 5 10.54 -16.77 -10.93
C LEU A 5 9.13 -16.66 -10.34
N PRO A 6 8.97 -16.78 -9.01
CA PRO A 6 7.66 -16.65 -8.38
C PRO A 6 7.19 -15.19 -8.46
N LYS A 7 5.90 -14.96 -8.75
CA LYS A 7 5.32 -13.62 -8.65
C LYS A 7 5.41 -13.10 -7.20
N ILE A 8 5.76 -11.84 -7.04
CA ILE A 8 5.88 -11.18 -5.73
C ILE A 8 4.94 -9.99 -5.69
N SER A 9 4.15 -9.86 -4.63
CA SER A 9 3.34 -8.68 -4.38
C SER A 9 3.87 -7.95 -3.14
N VAL A 10 4.22 -6.68 -3.31
CA VAL A 10 4.63 -5.78 -2.22
C VAL A 10 3.42 -4.99 -1.77
N VAL A 11 2.95 -5.23 -0.55
CA VAL A 11 1.80 -4.53 0.02
C VAL A 11 2.28 -3.44 0.98
N ILE A 12 1.88 -2.20 0.73
CA ILE A 12 2.22 -1.01 1.53
C ILE A 12 0.94 -0.50 2.20
N PRO A 13 0.67 -0.86 3.47
CA PRO A 13 -0.40 -0.22 4.22
C PRO A 13 -0.02 1.23 4.56
N CYS A 14 -0.95 2.16 4.38
CA CYS A 14 -0.73 3.58 4.58
C CYS A 14 -1.89 4.22 5.35
N PHE A 15 -1.57 4.89 6.46
CA PHE A 15 -2.48 5.77 7.19
C PHE A 15 -1.68 6.97 7.70
N ASN A 16 -2.00 8.17 7.23
CA ASN A 16 -1.34 9.42 7.61
C ASN A 16 0.19 9.39 7.53
N TYR A 17 0.71 9.00 6.37
CA TYR A 17 2.13 8.82 6.08
C TYR A 17 2.62 9.59 4.83
N ALA A 18 2.03 10.75 4.54
CA ALA A 18 2.26 11.51 3.29
C ALA A 18 3.75 11.82 3.05
N ARG A 19 4.51 12.04 4.13
CA ARG A 19 5.94 12.36 4.06
C ARG A 19 6.82 11.21 3.55
N TYR A 20 6.41 9.95 3.77
CA TYR A 20 7.28 8.80 3.55
C TYR A 20 6.71 7.79 2.54
N VAL A 21 5.39 7.81 2.31
CA VAL A 21 4.75 6.83 1.43
C VAL A 21 5.32 6.84 0.01
N GLY A 22 5.71 8.01 -0.52
CA GLY A 22 6.37 8.10 -1.83
C GLY A 22 7.71 7.37 -1.88
N GLN A 23 8.56 7.54 -0.86
CA GLN A 23 9.85 6.84 -0.76
C GLN A 23 9.68 5.33 -0.63
N ALA A 24 8.64 4.89 0.10
CA ALA A 24 8.32 3.47 0.23
C ALA A 24 7.88 2.87 -1.12
N ILE A 25 7.05 3.58 -1.89
CA ILE A 25 6.63 3.17 -3.23
C ILE A 25 7.82 3.12 -4.18
N GLU A 26 8.68 4.15 -4.20
CA GLU A 26 9.88 4.20 -5.04
C GLU A 26 10.82 3.03 -4.75
N SER A 27 11.03 2.70 -3.47
CA SER A 27 11.83 1.55 -3.05
C SER A 27 11.24 0.22 -3.54
N ALA A 28 9.91 0.07 -3.46
CA ALA A 28 9.23 -1.14 -3.92
C ALA A 28 9.27 -1.29 -5.45
N LEU A 29 9.09 -0.20 -6.19
CA LEU A 29 9.17 -0.17 -7.66
C LEU A 29 10.61 -0.40 -8.18
N ALA A 30 11.63 -0.05 -7.40
CA ALA A 30 13.03 -0.25 -7.76
C ALA A 30 13.53 -1.71 -7.58
N GLN A 31 12.67 -2.64 -7.18
CA GLN A 31 13.05 -4.04 -7.04
C GLN A 31 13.44 -4.67 -8.38
N ALA A 32 14.56 -5.40 -8.42
CA ALA A 32 15.04 -6.08 -9.63
C ALA A 32 14.22 -7.33 -10.02
N HIS A 33 13.12 -7.62 -9.32
CA HIS A 33 12.30 -8.80 -9.57
C HIS A 33 11.32 -8.51 -10.73
N PRO A 34 11.43 -9.22 -11.87
CA PRO A 34 10.70 -8.86 -13.09
C PRO A 34 9.18 -9.05 -13.00
N GLU A 35 8.71 -9.85 -12.04
CA GLU A 35 7.28 -10.10 -11.80
C GLU A 35 6.82 -9.55 -10.43
N SER A 36 7.31 -8.38 -10.03
CA SER A 36 6.82 -7.68 -8.84
C SER A 36 5.61 -6.79 -9.13
N GLU A 37 4.63 -6.84 -8.25
CA GLU A 37 3.48 -5.94 -8.19
C GLU A 37 3.58 -5.10 -6.91
N VAL A 38 3.22 -3.82 -6.97
CA VAL A 38 3.16 -2.96 -5.78
C VAL A 38 1.71 -2.51 -5.55
N VAL A 39 1.21 -2.80 -4.36
CA VAL A 39 -0.15 -2.51 -3.92
C VAL A 39 -0.10 -1.59 -2.71
N VAL A 40 -0.78 -0.45 -2.76
CA VAL A 40 -0.87 0.48 -1.64
C VAL A 40 -2.28 0.49 -1.09
N VAL A 41 -2.43 0.21 0.20
CA VAL A 41 -3.72 0.24 0.89
C VAL A 41 -3.79 1.51 1.72
N ASN A 42 -4.57 2.50 1.28
CA ASN A 42 -4.84 3.71 2.07
C ASN A 42 -6.04 3.44 3.00
N ASP A 43 -5.85 3.58 4.31
CA ASP A 43 -6.87 3.32 5.33
C ASP A 43 -7.52 4.63 5.83
N GLY A 44 -7.96 5.47 4.91
CA GLY A 44 -8.65 6.72 5.23
C GLY A 44 -7.74 7.85 5.72
N SER A 45 -6.55 7.99 5.12
CA SER A 45 -5.63 9.09 5.46
C SER A 45 -6.25 10.46 5.22
N THR A 46 -5.95 11.41 6.12
CA THR A 46 -6.40 12.81 6.08
C THR A 46 -5.26 13.81 5.92
N ASP A 47 -4.01 13.34 5.87
CA ASP A 47 -2.79 14.17 5.81
C ASP A 47 -2.27 14.42 4.37
N GLY A 48 -3.03 14.03 3.34
CA GLY A 48 -2.60 14.08 1.95
C GLY A 48 -1.86 12.85 1.45
N SER A 49 -1.76 11.76 2.22
CA SER A 49 -1.13 10.50 1.78
C SER A 49 -1.72 9.98 0.48
N LEU A 50 -3.04 9.98 0.34
CA LEU A 50 -3.72 9.51 -0.87
C LEU A 50 -3.25 10.29 -2.11
N ALA A 51 -3.16 11.61 -2.01
CA ALA A 51 -2.69 12.47 -3.11
C ALA A 51 -1.21 12.25 -3.46
N VAL A 52 -0.40 11.70 -2.56
CA VAL A 52 0.97 11.26 -2.87
C VAL A 52 0.94 9.91 -3.57
N ILE A 53 0.15 8.96 -3.07
CA ILE A 53 0.00 7.60 -3.60
C ILE A 53 -0.51 7.63 -5.04
N GLU A 54 -1.54 8.44 -5.33
CA GLU A 54 -2.15 8.56 -6.66
C GLU A 54 -1.19 9.03 -7.75
N ARG A 55 -0.09 9.71 -7.40
CA ARG A 55 0.94 10.16 -8.36
C ARG A 55 1.68 9.00 -9.02
N TYR A 56 1.66 7.83 -8.38
CA TYR A 56 2.34 6.63 -8.86
C TYR A 56 1.41 5.74 -9.71
N ALA A 57 0.13 6.08 -9.85
CA ALA A 57 -0.74 5.39 -10.80
C ALA A 57 -0.25 5.64 -12.26
N PRO A 58 -0.31 4.65 -13.16
CA PRO A 58 -0.84 3.29 -12.97
C PRO A 58 0.20 2.25 -12.53
N GLN A 59 1.40 2.66 -12.12
CA GLN A 59 2.49 1.73 -11.76
C GLN A 59 2.22 0.97 -10.45
N VAL A 60 1.38 1.54 -9.58
CA VAL A 60 0.88 0.91 -8.36
C VAL A 60 -0.62 0.71 -8.42
N VAL A 61 -1.06 -0.40 -7.82
CA VAL A 61 -2.47 -0.62 -7.52
C VAL A 61 -2.80 0.12 -6.21
N VAL A 62 -3.79 1.02 -6.27
CA VAL A 62 -4.22 1.80 -5.10
C VAL A 62 -5.56 1.27 -4.61
N ILE A 63 -5.62 0.91 -3.33
CA ILE A 63 -6.82 0.47 -2.65
C ILE A 63 -7.11 1.51 -1.58
N ASP A 64 -8.04 2.41 -1.87
CA ASP A 64 -8.50 3.40 -0.92
C ASP A 64 -9.72 2.88 -0.15
N GLN A 65 -9.55 2.65 1.15
CA GLN A 65 -10.59 2.19 2.05
C GLN A 65 -10.85 3.26 3.10
N VAL A 66 -12.11 3.66 3.23
CA VAL A 66 -12.54 4.48 4.36
C VAL A 66 -12.70 3.56 5.57
N ASN A 67 -11.92 3.78 6.62
CA ASN A 67 -12.02 3.03 7.87
C ASN A 67 -13.44 3.14 8.47
N GLN A 68 -14.21 2.05 8.38
CA GLN A 68 -15.57 1.93 8.92
C GLN A 68 -15.53 1.44 10.38
N ALA A 69 -14.85 2.16 11.28
CA ALA A 69 -14.84 1.81 12.70
C ALA A 69 -15.87 2.63 13.50
N PRO A 70 -16.93 2.01 14.07
CA PRO A 70 -17.62 2.57 15.21
C PRO A 70 -16.87 2.15 16.48
N SER A 71 -15.80 2.86 16.87
CA SER A 71 -15.19 2.72 18.20
C SER A 71 -14.37 3.97 18.60
N PRO A 72 -14.32 4.35 19.90
CA PRO A 72 -13.68 5.58 20.37
C PRO A 72 -12.16 5.56 20.17
N PRO A 73 -11.46 6.72 20.31
CA PRO A 73 -10.06 6.88 19.97
C PRO A 73 -9.15 6.23 21.02
N THR A 74 -9.12 4.91 21.06
CA THR A 74 -8.14 4.10 21.77
C THR A 74 -8.01 2.81 20.98
N THR A 75 -6.79 2.51 20.55
CA THR A 75 -6.39 1.46 19.59
C THR A 75 -6.26 1.98 18.16
N ALA A 76 -5.04 2.33 17.79
CA ALA A 76 -4.58 2.35 16.40
C ALA A 76 -4.82 0.96 15.80
N ALA A 77 -5.98 0.77 15.16
CA ALA A 77 -6.38 -0.52 14.63
C ALA A 77 -5.76 -0.72 13.24
N SER A 78 -4.44 -0.93 13.20
CA SER A 78 -3.78 -1.64 12.10
C SER A 78 -4.19 -3.12 12.15
N ARG A 79 -5.49 -3.42 12.02
CA ARG A 79 -5.94 -4.79 11.80
C ARG A 79 -5.71 -5.07 10.32
N ASN A 80 -4.57 -5.70 10.01
CA ASN A 80 -4.35 -6.38 8.73
C ASN A 80 -5.41 -7.48 8.60
N ARG A 81 -6.65 -7.13 8.20
CA ARG A 81 -7.55 -8.11 7.61
C ARG A 81 -6.85 -8.50 6.31
N ALA A 82 -6.46 -9.77 6.24
CA ALA A 82 -6.07 -10.38 4.98
C ALA A 82 -7.13 -9.99 3.95
N ALA A 83 -6.76 -9.10 3.02
CA ALA A 83 -7.56 -8.81 1.86
C ALA A 83 -7.80 -10.17 1.20
N THR A 84 -9.04 -10.63 1.27
CA THR A 84 -9.44 -11.85 0.59
C THR A 84 -9.62 -11.43 -0.86
N TRP A 85 -8.58 -11.68 -1.65
CA TRP A 85 -8.59 -11.54 -3.10
C TRP A 85 -9.15 -12.82 -3.72
#